data_AF-A0A842YF22-F1
#
_entry.id   AF-A0A842YF22-F1
#
_cell.length_a   1.000
_cell.length_b   1.000
_cell.length_c   1.000
_cell.angle_alpha   90.00
_cell.angle_beta   90.00
_cell.angle_gamma   90.00
#
_symmetry.space_group_name_H-M   'P 1'
#
loop_
_entity.id
_entity.type
_entity.pdbx_description
1 polymer ?
#
loop_
_entity_poly.entity_id
_entity_poly.type
_entity_poly.pdbx_seq_one_letter_code
_entity_poly.pdbx_strand_id
1 'polypeptide(L)'
;GTSDRGGVGAITKVIKDSVHPILMTANDPDSPRIKDLYKICLVFNFEPIDAERMSEVLTRIAKSNQAEIPQDIIDQIIENCAGDLRAAISDLEAYTKRGTTPQSTDSVIRDVRRGTEETLRRLFMTTDSKLARRILSESELDHDSLILWLEENLHLHLVTPDELDRGFDGLSLADLSLGRIMRNQNWKLLAYMYDLIAVGVAGGRTDTPYRKVSYSKPTWPILVWQGNQSREKRKDVLSSLSRLGGVSKRRVTRTHFDTIAEIVGIAPSKIKDYADWLGVDKALLKKRGKS
;
A
#
# COMPACT_ATOMS: atom_id res chain seq x y z
N GLY A 1 -0.49 11.37 12.91
CA GLY A 1 -1.78 11.48 13.59
C GLY A 1 -1.65 11.02 15.03
N THR A 2 -1.35 11.94 15.95
CA THR A 2 -1.20 11.71 17.39
C THR A 2 -2.32 12.38 18.21
N SER A 3 -3.22 13.14 17.56
CA SER A 3 -4.26 13.91 18.26
C SER A 3 -5.39 13.07 18.87
N ASP A 4 -5.75 11.92 18.29
CA ASP A 4 -6.98 11.20 18.70
C ASP A 4 -6.72 10.00 19.61
N ARG A 5 -5.66 10.02 20.42
CA ARG A 5 -5.46 8.97 21.43
C ARG A 5 -6.50 9.13 22.53
N GLY A 6 -7.52 8.25 22.51
CA GLY A 6 -8.58 8.17 23.53
C GLY A 6 -9.95 8.71 23.10
N GLY A 7 -10.08 9.26 21.89
CA GLY A 7 -11.35 9.84 21.41
C GLY A 7 -12.51 8.85 21.40
N VAL A 8 -12.26 7.61 20.97
CA VAL A 8 -13.28 6.54 20.92
C VAL A 8 -13.85 6.25 22.31
N GLY A 9 -13.00 6.19 23.34
CA GLY A 9 -13.44 5.95 24.71
C GLY A 9 -14.28 7.09 25.29
N ALA A 10 -13.98 8.33 24.91
CA ALA A 10 -14.80 9.50 25.28
C ALA A 10 -16.16 9.46 24.58
N ILE A 11 -16.19 9.16 23.29
CA ILE A 11 -17.43 9.01 22.50
C ILE A 11 -18.32 7.92 23.11
N THR A 12 -17.76 6.78 23.52
CA THR A 12 -18.52 5.71 24.19
C THR A 12 -19.20 6.16 25.48
N LYS A 13 -18.56 7.04 26.28
CA LYS A 13 -19.19 7.61 27.48
C LYS A 13 -20.34 8.53 27.12
N VAL A 14 -20.13 9.42 26.14
CA VAL A 14 -21.18 10.34 25.66
C VAL A 14 -22.39 9.57 25.15
N ILE A 15 -22.21 8.48 24.41
CA ILE A 15 -23.32 7.64 23.92
C ILE A 15 -24.14 7.05 25.07
N LYS A 16 -23.50 6.66 26.18
CA LYS A 16 -24.19 6.07 27.33
C LYS A 16 -24.97 7.08 28.16
N ASP A 17 -24.44 8.30 28.29
CA ASP A 17 -25.01 9.34 29.13
C ASP A 17 -25.97 10.26 28.36
N SER A 18 -26.00 10.20 27.03
CA SER A 18 -26.82 11.06 26.18
C SER A 18 -28.30 10.68 26.22
N VAL A 19 -29.15 11.70 26.42
CA VAL A 19 -30.62 11.61 26.32
C VAL A 19 -31.09 11.88 24.87
N HIS A 20 -30.19 12.35 24.01
CA HIS A 20 -30.47 12.67 22.60
C HIS A 20 -29.92 11.60 21.65
N PRO A 21 -30.59 11.34 20.51
CA PRO A 21 -30.07 10.45 19.48
C PRO A 21 -28.80 11.03 18.87
N ILE A 22 -27.75 10.22 18.79
CA ILE A 22 -26.46 10.60 18.21
C ILE A 22 -26.33 9.89 16.86
N LEU A 23 -26.16 10.69 15.80
CA LEU A 23 -25.82 10.19 14.47
C LEU A 23 -24.31 10.36 14.23
N MET A 24 -23.65 9.28 13.81
CA MET A 24 -22.22 9.28 13.50
C MET A 24 -22.01 8.73 12.10
N THR A 25 -21.03 9.28 11.38
CA THR A 25 -20.62 8.84 10.04
C THR A 25 -19.15 8.45 10.05
N ALA A 26 -18.82 7.32 9.42
CA ALA A 26 -17.45 6.85 9.24
C ALA A 26 -17.26 6.37 7.81
N ASN A 27 -16.09 6.64 7.23
CA ASN A 27 -15.77 6.24 5.85
C ASN A 27 -15.20 4.82 5.75
N ASP A 28 -14.53 4.33 6.79
CA ASP A 28 -13.89 3.01 6.83
C ASP A 28 -14.56 2.14 7.90
N PRO A 29 -15.50 1.26 7.52
CA PRO A 29 -16.23 0.42 8.46
C PRO A 29 -15.34 -0.64 9.15
N ASP A 30 -14.26 -1.06 8.49
CA ASP A 30 -13.36 -2.11 9.00
C ASP A 30 -12.24 -1.55 9.91
N SER A 31 -12.23 -0.23 10.12
CA SER A 31 -11.20 0.41 10.91
C SER A 31 -11.14 -0.17 12.32
N PRO A 32 -9.98 -0.63 12.80
CA PRO A 32 -9.85 -1.22 14.14
C PRO A 32 -10.17 -0.22 15.26
N ARG A 33 -10.20 1.08 14.95
CA ARG A 33 -10.51 2.15 15.90
C ARG A 33 -11.98 2.20 16.29
N ILE A 34 -12.88 1.80 15.40
CA ILE A 34 -14.33 1.92 15.62
C ILE A 34 -14.99 0.61 16.06
N LYS A 35 -14.23 -0.49 16.14
CA LYS A 35 -14.73 -1.82 16.54
C LYS A 35 -15.56 -1.85 17.82
N ASP A 36 -15.22 -1.02 18.81
CA ASP A 36 -15.98 -0.96 20.06
C ASP A 36 -17.28 -0.16 19.93
N LEU A 37 -17.38 0.77 18.98
CA LEU A 37 -18.61 1.51 18.67
C LEU A 37 -19.64 0.62 17.97
N TYR A 38 -19.20 -0.33 17.14
CA TYR A 38 -20.06 -1.32 16.48
C TYR A 38 -20.90 -2.15 17.47
N LYS A 39 -20.38 -2.38 18.68
CA LYS A 39 -21.08 -3.18 19.69
C LYS A 39 -22.23 -2.43 20.36
N ILE A 40 -22.24 -1.10 20.28
CA ILE A 40 -23.18 -0.24 21.01
C ILE A 40 -24.10 0.58 20.09
N CYS A 41 -23.79 0.68 18.81
CA CYS A 41 -24.55 1.48 17.84
C CYS A 41 -25.33 0.59 16.86
N LEU A 42 -26.48 1.10 16.40
CA LEU A 42 -27.12 0.58 15.19
C LEU A 42 -26.33 1.04 13.96
N VAL A 43 -25.90 0.11 13.12
CA VAL A 43 -25.05 0.41 11.97
C VAL A 43 -25.85 0.34 10.68
N PHE A 44 -25.78 1.42 9.91
CA PHE A 44 -26.29 1.49 8.55
C PHE A 44 -25.11 1.57 7.59
N ASN A 45 -24.96 0.54 6.76
CA ASN A 45 -23.93 0.52 5.71
C ASN A 45 -24.49 1.18 4.45
N PHE A 46 -23.77 2.18 3.95
CA PHE A 46 -24.08 2.82 2.68
C PHE A 46 -23.20 2.19 1.60
N GLU A 47 -23.83 1.58 0.62
CA GLU A 47 -23.15 1.05 -0.56
C GLU A 47 -22.96 2.15 -1.61
N PRO A 48 -21.95 2.02 -2.50
CA PRO A 48 -21.82 2.90 -3.66
C PRO A 48 -23.11 2.96 -4.48
N ILE A 49 -23.45 4.14 -5.00
CA ILE A 49 -24.70 4.32 -5.74
C ILE A 49 -24.60 3.65 -7.11
N ASP A 50 -25.65 2.91 -7.48
CA ASP A 50 -25.76 2.25 -8.79
C ASP A 50 -25.60 3.25 -9.95
N ALA A 51 -24.89 2.82 -11.00
CA ALA A 51 -24.65 3.63 -12.19
C ALA A 51 -25.94 4.18 -12.83
N GLU A 52 -26.99 3.35 -12.89
CA GLU A 52 -28.30 3.74 -13.45
C GLU A 52 -28.94 4.89 -12.67
N ARG A 53 -28.97 4.79 -11.33
CA ARG A 53 -29.48 5.86 -10.46
C ARG A 53 -28.65 7.13 -10.56
N MET A 54 -27.33 7.00 -10.66
CA MET A 54 -26.47 8.18 -10.87
C MET A 54 -26.79 8.85 -12.21
N SER A 55 -26.98 8.08 -13.28
CA SER A 55 -27.37 8.59 -14.60
C SER A 55 -28.69 9.35 -14.57
N GLU A 56 -29.71 8.81 -13.88
CA GLU A 56 -30.98 9.50 -13.68
C GLU A 56 -30.81 10.84 -12.96
N VAL A 57 -30.01 10.86 -11.88
CA VAL A 57 -29.77 12.07 -11.09
C VAL A 57 -29.01 13.11 -11.90
N LEU A 58 -27.92 12.73 -12.59
CA LEU A 58 -27.12 13.65 -13.40
C LEU A 58 -27.94 14.20 -14.57
N THR A 59 -28.73 13.36 -15.24
CA THR A 59 -29.63 13.79 -16.32
C THR A 59 -30.68 14.78 -15.82
N ARG A 60 -31.27 14.53 -14.64
CA ARG A 60 -32.22 15.44 -14.01
C ARG A 60 -31.57 16.79 -13.66
N ILE A 61 -30.35 16.77 -13.14
CA ILE A 61 -29.59 17.99 -12.82
C ILE A 61 -29.28 18.77 -14.10
N ALA A 62 -28.79 18.11 -15.15
CA ALA A 62 -28.48 18.73 -16.44
C ALA A 62 -29.71 19.42 -17.05
N LYS A 63 -30.85 18.72 -17.10
CA LYS A 63 -32.13 19.26 -17.58
C LYS A 63 -32.60 20.46 -16.76
N SER A 64 -32.49 20.39 -15.43
CA SER A 64 -32.91 21.48 -14.53
C SER A 64 -32.06 22.74 -14.72
N ASN A 65 -30.81 22.60 -15.16
CA ASN A 65 -29.89 23.70 -15.41
C ASN A 65 -29.81 24.09 -16.90
N GLN A 66 -30.71 23.59 -17.75
CA GLN A 66 -30.74 23.85 -19.20
C GLN A 66 -29.39 23.55 -19.90
N ALA A 67 -28.65 22.58 -19.38
CA ALA A 67 -27.40 22.14 -19.98
C ALA A 67 -27.67 20.95 -20.90
N GLU A 68 -27.31 21.09 -22.17
CA GLU A 68 -27.28 19.97 -23.12
C GLU A 68 -25.98 19.20 -22.93
N ILE A 69 -26.08 18.04 -22.28
CA ILE A 69 -24.94 17.15 -22.01
C ILE A 69 -25.20 15.83 -22.74
N PRO A 70 -24.29 15.41 -23.63
CA PRO A 70 -24.40 14.11 -24.30
C PRO A 70 -24.37 12.94 -23.30
N GLN A 71 -25.12 11.87 -23.60
CA GLN A 71 -25.23 10.72 -22.70
C GLN A 71 -23.89 10.00 -22.48
N ASP A 72 -23.05 9.95 -23.51
CA ASP A 72 -21.69 9.42 -23.48
C ASP A 72 -20.79 10.14 -22.45
N ILE A 73 -20.98 11.45 -22.24
CA ILE A 73 -20.25 12.20 -21.21
C ILE A 73 -20.75 11.85 -19.81
N ILE A 74 -22.06 11.67 -19.65
CA ILE A 74 -22.66 11.26 -18.37
C ILE A 74 -22.13 9.88 -17.98
N ASP A 75 -22.09 8.95 -18.93
CA ASP A 75 -21.59 7.59 -18.71
C ASP A 75 -20.10 7.61 -18.34
N GLN A 76 -19.28 8.43 -19.00
CA GLN A 76 -17.87 8.63 -18.63
C GLN A 76 -17.69 9.20 -17.23
N ILE A 77 -18.50 10.20 -16.83
CA ILE A 77 -18.44 10.77 -15.48
C ILE A 77 -18.78 9.70 -14.43
N ILE A 78 -19.76 8.86 -14.70
CA ILE A 78 -20.20 7.77 -13.83
C ILE A 78 -19.11 6.71 -13.67
N GLU A 79 -18.46 6.30 -14.76
CA GLU A 79 -17.34 5.36 -14.70
C GLU A 79 -16.18 5.91 -13.86
N ASN A 80 -15.92 7.22 -13.97
CA ASN A 80 -14.80 7.87 -13.29
C ASN A 80 -15.06 8.16 -11.80
N CYS A 81 -16.32 8.30 -11.38
CA CYS A 81 -16.65 8.72 -10.01
C CYS A 81 -16.69 7.56 -8.99
N ALA A 82 -16.58 6.31 -9.45
CA ALA A 82 -16.59 5.10 -8.62
C ALA A 82 -17.76 5.04 -7.60
N GLY A 83 -18.93 5.55 -7.98
CA GLY A 83 -20.13 5.58 -7.13
C GLY A 83 -20.21 6.76 -6.15
N ASP A 84 -19.28 7.73 -6.17
CA ASP A 84 -19.39 9.00 -5.43
C ASP A 84 -20.19 10.03 -6.24
N LEU A 85 -21.46 10.22 -5.87
CA LEU A 85 -22.35 11.19 -6.52
C LEU A 85 -21.88 12.64 -6.36
N ARG A 86 -21.23 13.01 -5.25
CA ARG A 86 -20.71 14.37 -5.06
C ARG A 86 -19.57 14.64 -6.04
N ALA A 87 -18.70 13.64 -6.24
CA ALA A 87 -17.65 13.72 -7.26
C ALA A 87 -18.26 13.84 -8.66
N ALA A 88 -19.25 13.01 -9.00
CA ALA A 88 -19.93 13.04 -10.29
C ALA A 88 -20.59 14.39 -10.59
N ILE A 89 -21.29 15.00 -9.62
CA ILE A 89 -21.91 16.32 -9.77
C ILE A 89 -20.83 17.40 -9.99
N SER A 90 -19.70 17.31 -9.27
CA SER A 90 -18.60 18.26 -9.43
C SER A 90 -17.97 18.16 -10.81
N ASP A 91 -17.83 16.94 -11.35
CA ASP A 91 -17.28 16.71 -12.68
C ASP A 91 -18.27 17.18 -13.77
N LEU A 92 -19.59 17.01 -13.56
CA LEU A 92 -20.65 17.57 -14.41
C LEU A 92 -20.61 19.11 -14.44
N GLU A 93 -20.44 19.74 -13.27
CA GLU A 93 -20.29 21.20 -13.16
C GLU A 93 -19.02 21.69 -13.87
N ALA A 94 -17.91 20.95 -13.73
CA ALA A 94 -16.66 21.28 -14.40
C ALA A 94 -16.79 21.20 -15.93
N TYR A 95 -17.50 20.19 -16.45
CA TYR A 95 -17.78 20.05 -17.88
C TYR A 95 -18.61 21.23 -18.41
N THR A 96 -19.72 21.55 -17.74
CA THR A 96 -20.63 22.62 -18.17
C THR A 96 -19.97 24.00 -18.15
N LYS A 97 -19.11 24.29 -17.16
CA LYS A 97 -18.37 25.57 -17.09
C LYS A 97 -17.29 25.74 -18.15
N ARG A 98 -16.71 24.64 -18.67
CA ARG A 98 -15.63 24.69 -19.67
C ARG A 98 -16.13 24.91 -21.10
N GLY A 99 -17.43 24.72 -21.35
CA GLY A 99 -18.05 24.90 -22.66
C GLY A 99 -17.93 23.66 -23.58
N THR A 100 -18.92 23.50 -24.45
CA THR A 100 -19.12 22.40 -25.42
C THR A 100 -18.19 22.51 -26.65
N THR A 101 -16.90 22.81 -26.45
CA THR A 101 -15.95 22.82 -27.56
C THR A 101 -15.42 21.39 -27.78
N PRO A 102 -15.36 20.84 -29.00
CA PRO A 102 -14.98 19.43 -29.25
C PRO A 102 -13.56 19.01 -28.82
N GLN A 103 -12.73 19.93 -28.32
CA GLN A 103 -11.45 19.63 -27.65
C GLN A 103 -11.60 19.41 -26.12
N SER A 104 -12.78 19.64 -25.53
CA SER A 104 -13.00 19.51 -24.08
C SER A 104 -13.34 18.08 -23.64
N THR A 105 -13.71 17.20 -24.57
CA THR A 105 -13.98 15.76 -24.35
C THR A 105 -12.76 15.01 -23.81
N ASP A 106 -11.56 15.31 -24.32
CA ASP A 106 -10.30 14.73 -23.82
C ASP A 106 -9.95 15.18 -22.39
N SER A 107 -10.60 16.24 -21.88
CA SER A 107 -10.28 16.89 -20.62
C SER A 107 -11.23 16.59 -19.45
N VAL A 108 -12.31 15.84 -19.70
CA VAL A 108 -13.17 15.22 -18.66
C VAL A 108 -12.51 13.96 -18.10
N ILE A 109 -11.44 13.50 -18.74
CA ILE A 109 -10.52 12.52 -18.18
C ILE A 109 -9.86 13.19 -16.97
N ARG A 110 -10.46 13.02 -15.80
CA ARG A 110 -9.76 13.17 -14.53
C ARG A 110 -8.48 12.34 -14.66
N ASP A 111 -7.40 12.74 -13.98
CA ASP A 111 -6.37 11.77 -13.60
C ASP A 111 -7.10 10.71 -12.76
N VAL A 112 -7.66 9.70 -13.43
CA VAL A 112 -8.28 8.55 -12.80
C VAL A 112 -7.08 7.85 -12.23
N ARG A 113 -6.86 8.17 -10.96
CA ARG A 113 -6.19 7.33 -10.00
C ARG A 113 -6.71 5.90 -10.23
N ARG A 114 -5.91 5.11 -10.95
CA ARG A 114 -6.27 3.75 -11.35
C ARG A 114 -5.79 2.78 -10.29
N GLY A 115 -6.64 1.79 -10.01
CA GLY A 115 -6.31 0.70 -9.10
C GLY A 115 -4.98 0.03 -9.43
N THR A 116 -4.36 -0.55 -8.40
CA THR A 116 -3.01 -1.12 -8.45
C THR A 116 -2.85 -2.17 -9.55
N GLU A 117 -3.80 -3.11 -9.64
CA GLU A 117 -3.82 -4.19 -10.62
C GLU A 117 -4.00 -3.68 -12.06
N GLU A 118 -4.82 -2.66 -12.27
CA GLU A 118 -4.99 -2.02 -13.58
C GLU A 118 -3.69 -1.37 -14.05
N THR A 119 -3.01 -0.65 -13.15
CA THR A 119 -1.75 0.02 -13.42
C THR A 119 -0.67 -0.99 -13.81
N LEU A 120 -0.50 -2.05 -13.02
CA LEU A 120 0.43 -3.14 -13.32
C LEU A 120 0.09 -3.81 -14.65
N ARG A 121 -1.21 -4.09 -14.89
CA ARG A 121 -1.65 -4.73 -16.13
C ARG A 121 -1.27 -3.92 -17.36
N ARG A 122 -1.54 -2.62 -17.36
CA ARG A 122 -1.22 -1.71 -18.46
C ARG A 122 0.30 -1.59 -18.65
N LEU A 123 1.04 -1.48 -17.55
CA LEU A 123 2.51 -1.39 -17.59
C LEU A 123 3.11 -2.62 -18.27
N PHE A 124 2.74 -3.82 -17.82
CA PHE A 124 3.27 -5.08 -18.35
C PHE A 124 2.73 -5.44 -19.74
N MET A 125 1.58 -4.89 -20.15
CA MET A 125 1.07 -5.05 -21.50
C MET A 125 1.88 -4.22 -22.52
N THR A 126 2.42 -3.09 -22.08
CA THR A 126 3.14 -2.13 -22.91
C THR A 126 4.58 -2.59 -23.20
N THR A 127 5.11 -2.22 -24.35
CA THR A 127 6.56 -2.34 -24.69
C THR A 127 7.21 -0.97 -24.91
N ASP A 128 6.43 0.09 -25.14
CA ASP A 128 6.93 1.47 -25.25
C ASP A 128 7.21 2.07 -23.87
N SER A 129 8.48 2.42 -23.63
CA SER A 129 8.93 3.05 -22.39
C SER A 129 8.27 4.42 -22.13
N LYS A 130 7.89 5.18 -23.17
CA LYS A 130 7.23 6.48 -22.96
C LYS A 130 5.82 6.31 -22.41
N LEU A 131 5.06 5.38 -22.97
CA LEU A 131 3.72 5.06 -22.48
C LEU A 131 3.76 4.42 -21.10
N ALA A 132 4.75 3.54 -20.84
CA ALA A 132 5.01 2.99 -19.51
C ALA A 132 5.26 4.08 -18.46
N ARG A 133 6.11 5.07 -18.77
CA ARG A 133 6.37 6.21 -17.87
C ARG A 133 5.08 6.96 -17.53
N ARG A 134 4.22 7.23 -18.52
CA ARG A 134 2.92 7.89 -18.29
C ARG A 134 2.02 7.05 -17.37
N ILE A 135 1.92 5.75 -17.60
CA ILE A 135 1.14 4.83 -16.74
C ILE A 135 1.65 4.89 -15.30
N LEU A 136 2.96 4.89 -15.09
CA LEU A 136 3.55 4.95 -13.75
C LEU A 136 3.26 6.28 -13.04
N SER A 137 3.24 7.39 -13.78
CA SER A 137 2.90 8.71 -13.21
C SER A 137 1.41 8.87 -12.87
N GLU A 138 0.53 8.12 -13.53
CA GLU A 138 -0.93 8.11 -13.30
C GLU A 138 -1.35 7.14 -12.17
N SER A 139 -0.41 6.38 -11.60
CA SER A 139 -0.67 5.36 -10.57
C SER A 139 -1.21 5.95 -9.26
N GLU A 140 -2.14 5.23 -8.61
CA GLU A 140 -2.58 5.52 -7.23
C GLU A 140 -1.55 5.22 -6.16
N LEU A 141 -0.62 4.30 -6.46
CA LEU A 141 0.36 3.85 -5.49
C LEU A 141 1.32 4.97 -5.14
N ASP A 142 1.64 5.08 -3.86
CA ASP A 142 2.82 5.81 -3.42
C ASP A 142 4.08 5.19 -4.05
N HIS A 143 5.13 6.01 -4.20
CA HIS A 143 6.34 5.60 -4.92
C HIS A 143 7.01 4.37 -4.30
N ASP A 144 7.04 4.28 -2.97
CA ASP A 144 7.60 3.13 -2.26
C ASP A 144 6.78 1.86 -2.53
N SER A 145 5.45 1.93 -2.38
CA SER A 145 4.58 0.80 -2.70
C SER A 145 4.68 0.39 -4.16
N LEU A 146 4.80 1.34 -5.10
CA LEU A 146 4.93 1.03 -6.52
C LEU A 146 6.16 0.15 -6.78
N ILE A 147 7.31 0.47 -6.20
CA ILE A 147 8.52 -0.34 -6.33
C ILE A 147 8.30 -1.75 -5.76
N LEU A 148 7.69 -1.85 -4.57
CA LEU A 148 7.42 -3.13 -3.93
C LEU A 148 6.44 -4.01 -4.71
N TRP A 149 5.39 -3.42 -5.27
CA TRP A 149 4.41 -4.12 -6.12
C TRP A 149 5.06 -4.64 -7.40
N LEU A 150 5.96 -3.85 -7.99
CA LEU A 150 6.71 -4.30 -9.16
C LEU A 150 7.68 -5.41 -8.81
N GLU A 151 8.48 -5.27 -7.74
CA GLU A 151 9.44 -6.27 -7.29
C GLU A 151 8.80 -7.65 -7.09
N GLU A 152 7.67 -7.70 -6.37
CA GLU A 152 6.95 -8.95 -6.09
C GLU A 152 6.41 -9.60 -7.38
N ASN A 153 5.98 -8.81 -8.38
CA ASN A 153 5.23 -9.31 -9.54
C ASN A 153 6.02 -9.33 -10.86
N LEU A 154 7.25 -8.81 -10.88
CA LEU A 154 8.04 -8.63 -12.09
C LEU A 154 8.26 -9.95 -12.86
N HIS A 155 8.58 -11.01 -12.12
CA HIS A 155 8.84 -12.35 -12.62
C HIS A 155 7.65 -12.99 -13.36
N LEU A 156 6.43 -12.44 -13.18
CA LEU A 156 5.25 -12.91 -13.89
C LEU A 156 5.27 -12.46 -15.36
N HIS A 157 6.00 -11.40 -15.71
CA HIS A 157 6.00 -10.84 -17.07
C HIS A 157 7.39 -10.73 -17.71
N LEU A 158 8.46 -10.80 -16.92
CA LEU A 158 9.83 -10.95 -17.38
C LEU A 158 10.31 -12.33 -16.93
N VAL A 159 10.39 -13.29 -17.87
CA VAL A 159 10.66 -14.70 -17.54
C VAL A 159 12.07 -15.11 -17.95
N THR A 160 12.58 -14.55 -19.05
CA THR A 160 13.93 -14.87 -19.49
C THR A 160 14.95 -14.25 -18.52
N PRO A 161 16.11 -14.89 -18.30
CA PRO A 161 17.11 -14.38 -17.37
C PRO A 161 17.56 -12.95 -17.69
N ASP A 162 17.70 -12.62 -18.97
CA ASP A 162 18.14 -11.31 -19.45
C ASP A 162 17.05 -10.22 -19.29
N GLU A 163 15.78 -10.55 -19.55
CA GLU A 163 14.66 -9.64 -19.26
C GLU A 163 14.53 -9.36 -17.77
N LEU A 164 14.62 -10.42 -16.95
CA LEU A 164 14.52 -10.33 -15.50
C LEU A 164 15.65 -9.49 -14.91
N ASP A 165 16.88 -9.67 -15.41
CA ASP A 165 18.06 -8.89 -15.03
C ASP A 165 17.84 -7.39 -15.30
N ARG A 166 17.46 -7.02 -16.53
CA ARG A 166 17.17 -5.61 -16.89
C ARG A 166 16.04 -5.01 -16.06
N GLY A 167 14.98 -5.80 -15.80
CA GLY A 167 13.85 -5.35 -15.00
C GLY A 167 14.25 -5.06 -13.55
N PHE A 168 15.00 -5.97 -12.92
CA PHE A 168 15.49 -5.77 -11.56
C PHE A 168 16.57 -4.69 -11.47
N ASP A 169 17.43 -4.55 -12.48
CA ASP A 169 18.41 -3.45 -12.53
C ASP A 169 17.70 -2.08 -12.60
N GLY A 170 16.69 -1.96 -13.45
CA GLY A 170 15.84 -0.76 -13.53
C GLY A 170 15.14 -0.44 -12.20
N LEU A 171 14.56 -1.45 -11.52
CA LEU A 171 13.96 -1.29 -10.19
C LEU A 171 14.99 -0.91 -9.13
N SER A 172 16.17 -1.52 -9.15
CA SER A 172 17.27 -1.23 -8.22
C SER A 172 17.75 0.23 -8.34
N LEU A 173 17.95 0.70 -9.58
CA LEU A 173 18.31 2.10 -9.84
C LEU A 173 17.19 3.08 -9.45
N ALA A 174 15.94 2.69 -9.64
CA ALA A 174 14.78 3.47 -9.22
C ALA A 174 14.70 3.60 -7.69
N ASP A 175 14.90 2.51 -6.94
CA ASP A 175 14.96 2.51 -5.47
C ASP A 175 16.11 3.37 -4.94
N LEU A 176 17.31 3.25 -5.53
CA LEU A 176 18.44 4.12 -5.20
C LEU A 176 18.13 5.60 -5.43
N SER A 177 17.43 5.91 -6.52
CA SER A 177 16.99 7.26 -6.86
C SER A 177 15.97 7.77 -5.86
N LEU A 178 14.99 6.95 -5.49
CA LEU A 178 13.99 7.27 -4.48
C LEU A 178 14.63 7.51 -3.10
N GLY A 179 15.57 6.65 -2.69
CA GLY A 179 16.34 6.84 -1.46
C GLY A 179 17.20 8.11 -1.45
N ARG A 180 17.64 8.62 -2.60
CA ARG A 180 18.30 9.94 -2.73
C ARG A 180 17.29 11.09 -2.65
N ILE A 181 16.12 10.94 -3.28
CA ILE A 181 15.01 11.90 -3.19
C ILE A 181 14.61 12.07 -1.72
N MET A 182 14.38 10.98 -0.99
CA MET A 182 13.94 11.03 0.40
C MET A 182 14.97 11.70 1.32
N ARG A 183 16.28 11.48 1.06
CA ARG A 183 17.35 12.11 1.84
C ARG A 183 17.53 13.60 1.56
N ASN A 184 17.46 14.00 0.28
CA ASN A 184 17.78 15.37 -0.15
C ASN A 184 16.55 16.24 -0.42
N GLN A 185 15.34 15.65 -0.35
CA GLN A 185 14.05 16.28 -0.67
C GLN A 185 13.99 16.90 -2.08
N ASN A 186 14.81 16.39 -3.02
CA ASN A 186 14.88 16.89 -4.38
C ASN A 186 13.95 16.08 -5.30
N TRP A 187 12.67 16.44 -5.31
CA TRP A 187 11.62 15.78 -6.08
C TRP A 187 11.74 15.90 -7.59
N LYS A 188 12.64 16.76 -8.11
CA LYS A 188 12.94 16.82 -9.56
C LYS A 188 13.48 15.50 -10.10
N LEU A 189 14.08 14.68 -9.23
CA LEU A 189 14.62 13.38 -9.61
C LEU A 189 13.54 12.31 -9.81
N LEU A 190 12.28 12.58 -9.44
CA LEU A 190 11.18 11.63 -9.55
C LEU A 190 10.92 11.19 -11.00
N ALA A 191 11.10 12.11 -11.96
CA ALA A 191 10.99 11.77 -13.38
C ALA A 191 11.98 10.65 -13.79
N TYR A 192 13.19 10.66 -13.24
CA TYR A 192 14.19 9.63 -13.50
C TYR A 192 13.81 8.29 -12.87
N MET A 193 13.19 8.29 -11.69
CA MET A 193 12.66 7.06 -11.09
C MET A 193 11.68 6.38 -12.05
N TYR A 194 10.73 7.14 -12.61
CA TYR A 194 9.78 6.61 -13.58
C TYR A 194 10.45 6.15 -14.88
N ASP A 195 11.42 6.91 -15.39
CA ASP A 195 12.14 6.54 -16.61
C ASP A 195 12.94 5.24 -16.41
N LEU A 196 13.60 5.05 -15.26
CA LEU A 196 14.37 3.84 -14.94
C LEU A 196 13.47 2.60 -14.86
N ILE A 197 12.32 2.72 -14.20
CA ILE A 197 11.33 1.63 -14.14
C ILE A 197 10.77 1.35 -15.54
N ALA A 198 10.37 2.39 -16.27
CA ALA A 198 9.75 2.22 -17.59
C ALA A 198 10.70 1.56 -18.60
N VAL A 199 11.97 1.95 -18.60
CA VAL A 199 12.99 1.34 -19.47
C VAL A 199 13.32 -0.09 -19.02
N GLY A 200 13.51 -0.32 -17.72
CA GLY A 200 13.85 -1.67 -17.22
C GLY A 200 12.72 -2.67 -17.40
N VAL A 201 11.47 -2.27 -17.12
CA VAL A 201 10.31 -3.18 -17.13
C VAL A 201 9.69 -3.29 -18.52
N ALA A 202 9.20 -2.18 -19.09
CA ALA A 202 8.50 -2.22 -20.37
C ALA A 202 9.48 -2.28 -21.55
N GLY A 203 10.57 -1.51 -21.49
CA GLY A 203 11.62 -1.53 -22.51
C GLY A 203 12.52 -2.77 -22.46
N GLY A 204 12.63 -3.40 -21.29
CA GLY A 204 13.45 -4.60 -21.08
C GLY A 204 12.82 -5.87 -21.65
N ARG A 205 11.49 -5.90 -21.83
CA ARG A 205 10.73 -7.06 -22.35
C ARG A 205 10.86 -7.18 -23.86
N THR A 206 11.47 -8.27 -24.31
CA THR A 206 11.76 -8.53 -25.72
C THR A 206 11.04 -9.77 -26.22
N ASP A 207 11.11 -10.86 -25.47
CA ASP A 207 10.70 -12.20 -25.89
C ASP A 207 9.44 -12.67 -25.16
N THR A 208 9.24 -12.27 -23.90
CA THR A 208 8.11 -12.77 -23.10
C THR A 208 6.79 -12.13 -23.55
N PRO A 209 5.83 -12.93 -24.09
CA PRO A 209 4.53 -12.40 -24.47
C PRO A 209 3.73 -12.00 -23.24
N TYR A 210 2.81 -11.04 -23.44
CA TYR A 210 1.90 -10.66 -22.37
C TYR A 210 0.95 -11.82 -22.03
N ARG A 211 0.74 -12.06 -20.74
CA ARG A 211 -0.17 -13.08 -20.21
C ARG A 211 -1.02 -12.49 -19.09
N LYS A 212 -2.29 -12.87 -19.02
CA LYS A 212 -3.18 -12.45 -17.94
C LYS A 212 -2.84 -13.24 -16.68
N VAL A 213 -2.42 -12.54 -15.62
CA VAL A 213 -2.03 -13.12 -14.33
C VAL A 213 -2.73 -12.36 -13.21
N SER A 214 -2.85 -12.98 -12.05
CA SER A 214 -3.30 -12.31 -10.83
C SER A 214 -2.07 -11.76 -10.10
N TYR A 215 -2.09 -10.48 -9.75
CA TYR A 215 -1.00 -9.85 -9.01
C TYR A 215 -1.13 -10.10 -7.51
N SER A 216 0.01 -10.34 -6.88
CA SER A 216 0.11 -10.56 -5.44
C SER A 216 0.57 -9.29 -4.73
N LYS A 217 0.09 -9.11 -3.49
CA LYS A 217 0.48 -7.98 -2.65
C LYS A 217 1.92 -8.17 -2.15
N PRO A 218 2.73 -7.11 -2.03
CA PRO A 218 4.10 -7.21 -1.56
C PRO A 218 4.21 -7.83 -0.17
N THR A 219 5.09 -8.81 -0.03
CA THR A 219 5.33 -9.52 1.23
C THR A 219 6.43 -8.88 2.07
N TRP A 220 7.34 -8.13 1.43
CA TRP A 220 8.53 -7.56 2.06
C TRP A 220 8.25 -6.73 3.34
N PRO A 221 7.29 -5.78 3.39
CA PRO A 221 7.02 -5.03 4.61
C PRO A 221 6.62 -5.92 5.79
N ILE A 222 5.86 -6.99 5.52
CA ILE A 222 5.44 -7.98 6.52
C ILE A 222 6.68 -8.74 7.03
N LEU A 223 7.57 -9.17 6.13
CA LEU A 223 8.81 -9.86 6.48
C LEU A 223 9.73 -8.97 7.33
N VAL A 224 9.87 -7.69 6.98
CA VAL A 224 10.65 -6.72 7.76
C VAL A 224 10.05 -6.54 9.15
N TRP A 225 8.72 -6.40 9.26
CA TRP A 225 8.04 -6.28 10.53
C TRP A 225 8.24 -7.53 11.41
N GLN A 226 8.03 -8.73 10.86
CA GLN A 226 8.27 -10.00 11.56
C GLN A 226 9.73 -10.13 12.02
N GLY A 227 10.67 -9.74 11.16
CA GLY A 227 12.10 -9.71 11.47
C GLY A 227 12.43 -8.74 12.61
N ASN A 228 11.86 -7.53 12.59
CA ASN A 228 12.03 -6.55 13.66
C ASN A 228 11.46 -7.06 15.00
N GLN A 229 10.26 -7.64 15.00
CA GLN A 229 9.67 -8.25 16.18
C GLN A 229 10.54 -9.38 16.75
N SER A 230 11.11 -10.22 15.89
CA SER A 230 12.04 -11.28 16.30
C SER A 230 13.32 -10.71 16.90
N ARG A 231 13.87 -9.64 16.32
CA ARG A 231 15.06 -8.94 16.84
C ARG A 231 14.79 -8.25 18.17
N GLU A 232 13.64 -7.60 18.34
CA GLU A 232 13.22 -6.93 19.57
C GLU A 232 13.20 -7.91 20.75
N LYS A 233 12.60 -9.09 20.56
CA LYS A 233 12.56 -10.15 21.59
C LYS A 233 13.95 -10.63 22.01
N ARG A 234 14.92 -10.64 21.10
CA ARG A 234 16.30 -11.08 21.37
C ARG A 234 17.19 -9.96 21.94
N LYS A 235 16.71 -8.72 21.97
CA LYS A 235 17.50 -7.54 22.34
C LYS A 235 18.09 -7.65 23.74
N ASP A 236 17.29 -8.14 24.69
CA ASP A 236 17.70 -8.26 26.10
C ASP A 236 18.79 -9.32 26.27
N VAL A 237 18.59 -10.51 25.69
CA VAL A 237 19.59 -11.60 25.68
C VAL A 237 20.90 -11.15 25.05
N LEU A 238 20.83 -10.50 23.88
CA LEU A 238 22.02 -10.00 23.20
C LEU A 238 22.71 -8.88 23.98
N SER A 239 21.97 -8.08 24.75
CA SER A 239 22.55 -7.04 25.60
C SER A 239 23.31 -7.62 26.79
N SER A 240 22.75 -8.63 27.47
CA SER A 240 23.40 -9.34 28.57
C SER A 240 24.67 -10.04 28.10
N LEU A 241 24.59 -10.78 27.00
CA LEU A 241 25.75 -11.47 26.41
C LEU A 241 26.83 -10.48 25.91
N SER A 242 26.43 -9.34 25.37
CA SER A 242 27.37 -8.28 24.95
C SER A 242 28.14 -7.69 26.12
N ARG A 243 27.46 -7.45 27.25
CA ARG A 243 28.10 -6.98 28.48
C ARG A 243 29.08 -8.01 29.05
N LEU A 244 28.72 -9.28 29.06
CA LEU A 244 29.56 -10.36 29.58
C LEU A 244 30.76 -10.65 28.67
N GLY A 245 30.55 -10.65 27.35
CA GLY A 245 31.59 -10.96 26.37
C GLY A 245 32.49 -9.77 26.01
N GLY A 246 32.18 -8.56 26.45
CA GLY A 246 32.95 -7.34 26.10
C GLY A 246 32.98 -7.03 24.60
N VAL A 247 32.01 -7.53 23.84
CA VAL A 247 31.96 -7.45 22.36
C VAL A 247 30.65 -6.86 21.87
N SER A 248 30.65 -6.34 20.65
CA SER A 248 29.46 -5.72 20.04
C SER A 248 28.31 -6.72 19.89
N LYS A 249 27.06 -6.22 19.99
CA LYS A 249 25.85 -7.03 19.82
C LYS A 249 25.84 -7.86 18.52
N ARG A 250 26.36 -7.31 17.43
CA ARG A 250 26.47 -8.00 16.12
C ARG A 250 27.41 -9.20 16.17
N ARG A 251 28.54 -9.10 16.89
CA ARG A 251 29.48 -10.21 17.06
C ARG A 251 28.87 -11.28 17.98
N VAL A 252 28.27 -10.86 19.09
CA VAL A 252 27.59 -11.74 20.06
C VAL A 252 26.52 -12.61 19.44
N THR A 253 25.70 -12.04 18.55
CA THR A 253 24.67 -12.82 17.85
C THR A 253 25.28 -14.01 17.12
N ARG A 254 26.36 -13.79 16.36
CA ARG A 254 26.98 -14.82 15.51
C ARG A 254 27.83 -15.82 16.30
N THR A 255 28.46 -15.42 17.40
CA THR A 255 29.41 -16.26 18.12
C THR A 255 28.82 -16.96 19.34
N HIS A 256 28.08 -16.22 20.18
CA HIS A 256 27.60 -16.72 21.48
C HIS A 256 26.13 -17.11 21.44
N PHE A 257 25.27 -16.30 20.82
CA PHE A 257 23.83 -16.60 20.82
C PHE A 257 23.51 -17.83 19.96
N ASP A 258 24.09 -17.93 18.77
CA ASP A 258 23.86 -19.08 17.88
C ASP A 258 24.36 -20.40 18.52
N THR A 259 25.52 -20.37 19.20
CA THR A 259 26.06 -21.54 19.91
C THR A 259 25.22 -21.94 21.12
N ILE A 260 24.78 -20.98 21.94
CA ILE A 260 23.87 -21.24 23.07
C ILE A 260 22.53 -21.80 22.57
N ALA A 261 21.98 -21.27 21.47
CA ALA A 261 20.73 -21.74 20.89
C ALA A 261 20.83 -23.17 20.34
N GLU A 262 21.99 -23.58 19.81
CA GLU A 262 22.24 -24.97 19.42
C GLU A 262 22.42 -25.90 20.61
N ILE A 263 23.19 -25.51 21.63
CA ILE A 263 23.35 -26.30 22.87
C ILE A 263 21.99 -26.54 23.54
N VAL A 264 21.17 -25.49 23.63
CA VAL A 264 19.80 -25.56 24.15
C VAL A 264 18.90 -26.48 23.30
N GLY A 265 19.10 -26.48 21.97
CA GLY A 265 18.37 -27.37 21.06
C GLY A 265 18.71 -28.85 21.27
N ILE A 266 19.97 -29.17 21.60
CA ILE A 266 20.45 -30.53 21.88
C ILE A 266 20.06 -30.97 23.29
N ALA A 267 20.19 -30.08 24.28
CA ALA A 267 19.93 -30.35 25.69
C ALA A 267 18.94 -29.34 26.30
N PRO A 268 17.63 -29.56 26.17
CA PRO A 268 16.60 -28.63 26.65
C PRO A 268 16.63 -28.38 28.17
N SER A 269 17.19 -29.30 28.96
CA SER A 269 17.34 -29.17 30.41
C SER A 269 18.21 -27.97 30.80
N LYS A 270 19.21 -27.61 29.97
CA LYS A 270 20.15 -26.50 30.24
C LYS A 270 19.55 -25.10 30.03
N ILE A 271 18.33 -25.00 29.49
CA ILE A 271 17.66 -23.70 29.29
C ILE A 271 17.57 -22.91 30.59
N LYS A 272 17.26 -23.60 31.70
CA LYS A 272 17.12 -22.95 33.00
C LYS A 272 18.44 -22.34 33.46
N ASP A 273 19.53 -23.09 33.37
CA ASP A 273 20.85 -22.65 33.80
C ASP A 273 21.34 -21.44 33.00
N TYR A 274 21.14 -21.44 31.67
CA TYR A 274 21.51 -20.30 30.81
C TYR A 274 20.60 -19.09 31.04
N ALA A 275 19.30 -19.29 31.29
CA ALA A 275 18.39 -18.19 31.59
C ALA A 275 18.74 -17.50 32.91
N ASP A 276 19.03 -18.30 33.95
CA ASP A 276 19.41 -17.82 35.27
C ASP A 276 20.78 -17.12 35.21
N TRP A 277 21.75 -17.67 34.47
CA TRP A 277 23.07 -17.06 34.25
C TRP A 277 22.99 -15.70 33.51
N LEU A 278 22.11 -15.58 32.51
CA LEU A 278 21.96 -14.36 31.72
C LEU A 278 20.99 -13.34 32.33
N GLY A 279 20.23 -13.73 33.35
CA GLY A 279 19.18 -12.92 33.96
C GLY A 279 18.04 -12.58 32.98
N VAL A 280 17.68 -13.52 32.10
CA VAL A 280 16.67 -13.33 31.05
C VAL A 280 15.58 -14.39 31.11
N ASP A 281 14.39 -14.08 30.58
CA ASP A 281 13.30 -15.04 30.51
C ASP A 281 13.68 -16.26 29.64
N LYS A 282 13.42 -17.46 30.16
CA LYS A 282 13.60 -18.76 29.50
C LYS A 282 12.90 -18.83 28.14
N ALA A 283 11.79 -18.13 27.98
CA ALA A 283 11.06 -18.07 26.72
C ALA A 283 11.90 -17.49 25.56
N LEU A 284 12.89 -16.65 25.87
CA LEU A 284 13.73 -15.96 24.87
C LEU A 284 14.87 -16.85 24.34
N LEU A 285 15.22 -17.93 25.05
CA LEU A 285 16.29 -18.87 24.69
C LEU A 285 15.78 -20.09 23.93
N LYS A 286 14.45 -20.30 23.83
CA LYS A 286 13.88 -21.40 23.05
C LYS A 286 14.08 -21.14 21.55
N LYS A 287 14.70 -22.10 20.86
CA LYS A 287 14.69 -22.15 19.39
C LYS A 287 13.24 -22.31 18.95
N ARG A 288 12.66 -21.32 18.26
CA ARG A 288 11.39 -21.54 17.55
C ARG A 288 11.66 -22.67 16.56
N GLY A 289 10.97 -23.79 16.75
CA GLY A 289 11.08 -24.95 15.87
C GLY A 289 10.87 -24.49 14.42
N LYS A 290 11.67 -25.05 13.50
CA LYS A 290 11.33 -25.01 12.08
C LYS A 290 9.98 -25.73 11.96
N SER A 291 8.91 -25.00 11.66
CA SER A 291 7.76 -25.56 10.93
C SER A 291 8.10 -25.51 9.46
#